data_AF-A0A815I149-F1
#
_entry.id   AF-A0A815I149-F1
#
_cell.length_a   1.000
_cell.length_b   1.000
_cell.length_c   1.000
_cell.angle_alpha   90.00
_cell.angle_beta   90.00
_cell.angle_gamma   90.00
#
_symmetry.space_group_name_H-M   'P 1'
#
loop_
_entity.id
_entity.type
_entity.pdbx_description
1 polymer ?
#
loop_
_entity_poly.entity_id
_entity_poly.type
_entity_poly.pdbx_seq_one_letter_code
_entity_poly.pdbx_strand_id
1 'polypeptide(L)'
;SKALSYFQISISIREQALPEKHPNRAVTYSDIGDIHRLMGDYERALAFHEKALNIQENVKCNPLELATTYMNLGETYREVKDYTTALTYYQKGLKIREEKLAKTHPDLAVIYHNMSVEIGQEKLPSTHPHLVEYRETFEKIRKKQ
;
A
#
# COMPACT_ATOMS: atom_id res chain seq x y z
N SER A 1 -0.64 -21.06 13.74
CA SER A 1 0.75 -21.47 13.43
C SER A 1 1.72 -20.79 14.40
N LYS A 2 2.98 -21.24 14.52
CA LYS A 2 4.01 -20.57 15.36
C LYS A 2 4.25 -19.10 14.96
N ALA A 3 4.05 -18.76 13.68
CA ALA A 3 4.17 -17.39 13.17
C ALA A 3 3.19 -16.44 13.89
N LEU A 4 1.89 -16.79 13.93
CA LEU A 4 0.87 -16.00 14.61
C LEU A 4 1.18 -15.77 16.10
N SER A 5 1.71 -16.79 16.81
CA SER A 5 2.09 -16.62 18.22
C SER A 5 3.24 -15.64 18.42
N TYR A 6 4.26 -15.64 17.53
CA TYR A 6 5.34 -14.66 17.62
C TYR A 6 4.86 -13.23 17.30
N PHE A 7 3.89 -13.07 16.40
CA PHE A 7 3.27 -11.76 16.14
C PHE A 7 2.47 -11.24 17.33
N GLN A 8 1.67 -12.08 17.97
CA GLN A 8 0.91 -11.67 19.16
C GLN A 8 1.85 -11.19 20.27
N ILE A 9 2.98 -11.87 20.45
CA ILE A 9 4.04 -11.45 21.39
C ILE A 9 4.65 -10.11 20.95
N SER A 10 5.01 -9.96 19.67
CA SER A 10 5.57 -8.71 19.14
C SER A 10 4.64 -7.51 19.31
N ILE A 11 3.34 -7.68 19.02
CA ILE A 11 2.30 -6.67 19.28
C ILE A 11 2.33 -6.33 20.77
N SER A 12 2.13 -7.32 21.65
CA SER A 12 2.03 -7.07 23.09
C SER A 12 3.24 -6.30 23.64
N ILE A 13 4.45 -6.65 23.22
CA ILE A 13 5.66 -5.95 23.66
C ILE A 13 5.65 -4.50 23.17
N ARG A 14 5.33 -4.26 21.89
CA ARG A 14 5.34 -2.90 21.31
C ARG A 14 4.22 -2.02 21.83
N GLU A 15 3.04 -2.58 22.12
CA GLU A 15 1.93 -1.83 22.71
C GLU A 15 2.23 -1.41 24.15
N GLN A 16 2.97 -2.22 24.91
CA GLN A 16 3.41 -1.89 26.26
C GLN A 16 4.61 -0.93 26.28
N ALA A 17 5.56 -1.11 25.36
CA ALA A 17 6.81 -0.36 25.35
C ALA A 17 6.73 0.99 24.61
N LEU A 18 5.78 1.15 23.68
CA LEU A 18 5.72 2.30 22.79
C LEU A 18 4.37 3.03 22.85
N PRO A 19 4.36 4.38 22.85
CA PRO A 19 3.14 5.16 22.70
C PRO A 19 2.33 4.73 21.48
N GLU A 20 1.01 4.91 21.53
CA GLU A 20 0.07 4.52 20.47
C GLU A 20 0.47 4.99 19.07
N LYS A 21 0.99 6.21 19.00
CA LYS A 21 1.39 6.86 17.74
C LYS A 21 2.87 6.65 17.39
N HIS A 22 3.58 5.72 18.03
CA HIS A 22 4.99 5.52 17.74
C HIS A 22 5.19 4.87 16.35
N PRO A 23 6.05 5.39 15.46
CA PRO A 23 6.24 4.87 14.10
C PRO A 23 6.56 3.37 14.03
N ASN A 24 7.37 2.85 14.96
CA ASN A 24 7.66 1.41 15.05
C ASN A 24 6.42 0.51 15.28
N ARG A 25 5.30 1.03 15.81
CA ARG A 25 4.04 0.27 15.86
C ARG A 25 3.44 0.12 14.46
N ALA A 26 3.55 1.14 13.60
CA ALA A 26 3.06 1.07 12.23
C ALA A 26 3.78 0.01 11.40
N VAL A 27 5.12 -0.06 11.50
CA VAL A 27 5.91 -1.10 10.82
C VAL A 27 5.42 -2.50 11.20
N THR A 28 5.22 -2.75 12.50
CA THR A 28 4.73 -4.04 12.97
C THR A 28 3.32 -4.36 12.51
N TYR A 29 2.41 -3.38 12.52
CA TYR A 29 1.08 -3.60 11.98
C TYR A 29 1.13 -3.90 10.47
N SER A 30 1.99 -3.21 9.71
CA SER A 30 2.17 -3.51 8.29
C SER A 30 2.65 -4.95 8.05
N ASP A 31 3.68 -5.39 8.77
CA ASP A 31 4.23 -6.75 8.62
C ASP A 31 3.18 -7.83 8.95
N ILE A 32 2.34 -7.58 9.95
CA ILE A 32 1.28 -8.50 10.36
C ILE A 32 0.15 -8.52 9.32
N GLY A 33 -0.18 -7.36 8.76
CA GLY A 33 -1.13 -7.26 7.66
C GLY A 33 -0.69 -8.10 6.46
N ASP A 34 0.58 -8.01 6.07
CA ASP A 34 1.12 -8.78 4.95
C ASP A 34 1.02 -10.29 5.17
N ILE A 35 1.19 -10.74 6.42
CA ILE A 35 1.13 -12.16 6.74
C ILE A 35 -0.29 -12.68 6.71
N HIS A 36 -1.24 -11.92 7.24
CA HIS A 36 -2.66 -12.24 7.09
C HIS A 36 -3.06 -12.28 5.61
N ARG A 37 -2.56 -11.36 4.79
CA ARG A 37 -2.78 -11.36 3.34
C ARG A 37 -2.22 -12.61 2.68
N LEU A 38 -0.98 -12.99 2.99
CA LEU A 38 -0.35 -14.23 2.50
C LEU A 38 -1.08 -15.50 2.97
N MET A 39 -1.80 -15.43 4.09
CA MET A 39 -2.65 -16.51 4.60
C MET A 39 -4.05 -16.53 3.97
N GLY A 40 -4.40 -15.56 3.12
CA GLY A 40 -5.74 -15.39 2.55
C GLY A 40 -6.76 -14.78 3.51
N ASP A 41 -6.32 -14.27 4.66
CA ASP A 41 -7.15 -13.61 5.68
C ASP A 41 -7.16 -12.10 5.42
N TYR A 42 -7.82 -11.71 4.32
CA TYR A 42 -7.76 -10.34 3.81
C TYR A 42 -8.46 -9.32 4.73
N GLU A 43 -9.48 -9.73 5.48
CA GLU A 43 -10.16 -8.85 6.45
C GLU A 43 -9.20 -8.41 7.55
N ARG A 44 -8.45 -9.36 8.14
CA ARG A 44 -7.44 -9.01 9.14
C ARG A 44 -6.27 -8.25 8.54
N ALA A 45 -5.87 -8.59 7.30
CA ALA A 45 -4.82 -7.87 6.60
C ALA A 45 -5.15 -6.38 6.47
N LEU A 46 -6.35 -6.06 5.97
CA LEU A 46 -6.86 -4.69 5.85
C LEU A 46 -6.85 -3.99 7.20
N ALA A 47 -7.43 -4.60 8.24
CA ALA A 47 -7.51 -4.00 9.57
C ALA A 47 -6.12 -3.63 10.15
N PHE A 48 -5.10 -4.45 9.90
CA PHE A 48 -3.74 -4.17 10.36
C PHE A 48 -3.04 -3.11 9.49
N HIS A 49 -3.18 -3.17 8.16
CA HIS A 49 -2.64 -2.13 7.29
C HIS A 49 -3.28 -0.75 7.55
N GLU A 50 -4.58 -0.68 7.84
CA GLU A 50 -5.26 0.56 8.21
C GLU A 50 -4.76 1.13 9.54
N LYS A 51 -4.47 0.27 10.54
CA LYS A 51 -3.82 0.70 11.79
C LYS A 51 -2.44 1.29 11.53
N ALA A 52 -1.64 0.67 10.64
CA ALA A 52 -0.35 1.20 10.25
C ALA A 52 -0.49 2.57 9.57
N LEU A 53 -1.41 2.66 8.61
CA LEU A 53 -1.70 3.88 7.86
C LEU A 53 -2.11 5.03 8.79
N ASN A 54 -3.03 4.78 9.73
CA ASN A 54 -3.49 5.79 10.68
C ASN A 54 -2.34 6.38 11.51
N ILE A 55 -1.36 5.56 11.91
CA ILE A 55 -0.18 6.08 12.62
C ILE A 55 0.69 6.93 11.68
N GLN A 56 0.94 6.44 10.47
CA GLN A 56 1.85 7.07 9.51
C GLN A 56 1.30 8.37 8.90
N GLU A 57 -0.03 8.52 8.78
CA GLU A 57 -0.66 9.77 8.33
C GLU A 57 -0.69 10.84 9.44
N ASN A 58 -0.77 10.42 10.70
CA ASN A 58 -0.88 11.33 11.85
C ASN A 58 0.46 11.67 12.51
N VAL A 59 1.56 11.06 12.05
CA VAL A 59 2.91 11.27 12.58
C VAL A 59 3.88 11.42 11.43
N LYS A 60 4.87 12.31 11.57
CA LYS A 60 5.96 12.43 10.61
C LYS A 60 6.78 11.13 10.59
N CYS A 61 6.47 10.26 9.64
CA CYS A 61 7.18 9.00 9.39
C CYS A 61 8.02 9.09 8.11
N ASN A 62 8.77 8.04 7.83
CA ASN A 62 9.49 7.92 6.57
C ASN A 62 8.45 7.85 5.41
N PRO A 63 8.49 8.78 4.43
CA PRO A 63 7.54 8.77 3.33
C PRO A 63 7.54 7.44 2.55
N LEU A 64 8.69 6.79 2.40
CA LEU A 64 8.76 5.51 1.70
C LEU A 64 8.08 4.37 2.46
N GLU A 65 8.05 4.42 3.80
CA GLU A 65 7.29 3.45 4.61
C GLU A 65 5.78 3.65 4.44
N LEU A 66 5.31 4.91 4.44
CA LEU A 66 3.92 5.23 4.12
C LEU A 66 3.55 4.76 2.71
N ALA A 67 4.44 4.97 1.74
CA ALA A 67 4.25 4.50 0.37
C ALA A 67 4.17 2.98 0.28
N THR A 68 4.88 2.23 1.13
CA THR A 68 4.77 0.77 1.24
C THR A 68 3.44 0.35 1.83
N THR A 69 2.97 0.99 2.90
CA THR A 69 1.64 0.69 3.47
C THR A 69 0.52 0.90 2.45
N TYR A 70 0.61 1.96 1.63
CA TYR A 70 -0.33 2.14 0.51
C TYR A 70 -0.26 1.03 -0.52
N MET A 71 0.94 0.54 -0.86
CA MET A 71 1.06 -0.60 -1.77
C MET A 71 0.41 -1.86 -1.20
N ASN A 72 0.62 -2.13 0.09
CA ASN A 72 0.07 -3.30 0.75
C ASN A 72 -1.46 -3.26 0.83
N LEU A 73 -2.04 -2.08 1.10
CA LEU A 73 -3.50 -1.88 1.00
C LEU A 73 -3.97 -2.13 -0.43
N GLY A 74 -3.30 -1.55 -1.43
CA GLY A 74 -3.64 -1.77 -2.84
C GLY A 74 -3.64 -3.26 -3.23
N GLU A 75 -2.61 -3.99 -2.84
CA GLU A 75 -2.53 -5.44 -3.05
C GLU A 75 -3.66 -6.19 -2.32
N THR A 76 -3.93 -5.85 -1.08
CA THR A 76 -4.99 -6.52 -0.30
C THR A 76 -6.37 -6.28 -0.91
N TYR A 77 -6.67 -5.06 -1.36
CA TYR A 77 -7.93 -4.74 -2.05
C TYR A 77 -8.07 -5.46 -3.39
N ARG A 78 -6.96 -5.63 -4.13
CA ARG A 78 -6.95 -6.46 -5.33
C ARG A 78 -7.30 -7.92 -5.03
N GLU A 79 -6.75 -8.50 -3.96
CA GLU A 79 -7.05 -9.90 -3.59
C GLU A 79 -8.54 -10.12 -3.25
N VAL A 80 -9.22 -9.09 -2.73
CA VAL A 80 -10.69 -9.11 -2.52
C VAL A 80 -11.50 -8.60 -3.72
N LYS A 81 -10.83 -8.39 -4.88
CA LYS A 81 -11.41 -7.94 -6.15
C LYS A 81 -12.06 -6.55 -6.10
N ASP A 82 -11.63 -5.70 -5.18
CA ASP A 82 -11.97 -4.28 -5.15
C ASP A 82 -10.88 -3.48 -5.88
N TYR A 83 -10.93 -3.55 -7.21
CA TYR A 83 -9.92 -2.98 -8.09
C TYR A 83 -9.92 -1.45 -8.07
N THR A 84 -11.08 -0.82 -7.92
CA THR A 84 -11.22 0.63 -7.77
C THR A 84 -10.48 1.13 -6.52
N THR A 85 -10.70 0.49 -5.36
CA THR A 85 -10.00 0.87 -4.12
C THR A 85 -8.50 0.54 -4.21
N ALA A 86 -8.14 -0.60 -4.83
CA ALA A 86 -6.74 -0.96 -5.07
C ALA A 86 -5.98 0.11 -5.87
N LEU A 87 -6.57 0.57 -6.99
CA LEU A 87 -6.01 1.60 -7.84
C LEU A 87 -5.79 2.91 -7.09
N THR A 88 -6.75 3.30 -6.25
CA THR A 88 -6.65 4.51 -5.41
C THR A 88 -5.44 4.46 -4.49
N TYR A 89 -5.20 3.32 -3.84
CA TYR A 89 -4.05 3.15 -2.95
C TYR A 89 -2.73 3.06 -3.72
N TYR A 90 -2.69 2.39 -4.87
CA TYR A 90 -1.51 2.39 -5.74
C TYR A 90 -1.14 3.81 -6.21
N GLN A 91 -2.12 4.65 -6.57
CA GLN A 91 -1.88 6.05 -6.94
C GLN A 91 -1.25 6.85 -5.80
N LYS A 92 -1.73 6.68 -4.56
CA LYS A 92 -1.15 7.35 -3.38
C LYS A 92 0.30 6.91 -3.15
N GLY A 93 0.59 5.61 -3.25
CA GLY A 93 1.94 5.06 -3.11
C GLY A 93 2.88 5.49 -4.25
N LEU A 94 2.37 5.59 -5.48
CA LEU A 94 3.11 6.06 -6.65
C LEU A 94 3.57 7.50 -6.45
N LYS A 95 2.65 8.40 -6.09
CA LYS A 95 2.93 9.83 -5.90
C LYS A 95 4.12 10.05 -4.98
N ILE A 96 4.15 9.37 -3.83
CA ILE A 96 5.27 9.50 -2.88
C ILE A 96 6.58 8.97 -3.49
N ARG A 97 6.54 7.82 -4.17
CA ARG A 97 7.75 7.25 -4.77
C ARG A 97 8.30 8.09 -5.91
N GLU A 98 7.45 8.72 -6.73
CA GLU A 98 7.90 9.65 -7.77
C GLU A 98 8.57 10.90 -7.22
N GLU A 99 8.12 11.38 -6.06
CA GLU A 99 8.74 12.51 -5.37
C GLU A 99 10.08 12.15 -4.71
N LYS A 100 10.30 10.88 -4.37
CA LYS A 100 11.44 10.42 -3.54
C LYS A 100 12.48 9.59 -4.28
N LEU A 101 12.12 8.94 -5.38
CA LEU A 101 12.98 8.02 -6.09
C LEU A 101 13.36 8.56 -7.46
N ALA A 102 14.48 8.06 -8.00
CA ALA A 102 14.83 8.32 -9.39
C ALA A 102 13.75 7.74 -10.32
N LYS A 103 13.50 8.40 -11.46
CA LYS A 103 12.51 7.92 -12.45
C LYS A 103 12.79 6.52 -13.00
N THR A 104 14.04 6.05 -12.89
CA THR A 104 14.49 4.72 -13.31
C THR A 104 14.42 3.68 -12.20
N HIS A 105 13.89 4.04 -11.02
CA HIS A 105 13.85 3.13 -9.88
C HIS A 105 12.90 1.95 -10.14
N PRO A 106 13.32 0.70 -9.89
CA PRO A 106 12.52 -0.50 -10.15
C PRO A 106 11.13 -0.50 -9.50
N ASP A 107 11.00 0.03 -8.27
CA ASP A 107 9.71 0.15 -7.59
C ASP A 107 8.64 0.86 -8.41
N LEU A 108 9.01 1.88 -9.19
CA LEU A 108 8.04 2.57 -10.05
C LEU A 108 7.47 1.62 -11.11
N ALA A 109 8.31 0.77 -11.70
CA ALA A 109 7.88 -0.22 -12.68
C ALA A 109 6.90 -1.24 -12.09
N VAL A 110 7.11 -1.68 -10.84
CA VAL A 110 6.18 -2.59 -10.14
C VAL A 110 4.82 -1.94 -9.97
N ILE A 111 4.77 -0.67 -9.57
CA ILE A 111 3.50 0.04 -9.38
C ILE A 111 2.76 0.21 -10.72
N TYR A 112 3.46 0.64 -11.76
CA TYR A 112 2.88 0.76 -13.10
C TYR A 112 2.34 -0.58 -13.62
N HIS A 113 3.05 -1.68 -13.35
CA HIS A 113 2.59 -3.02 -13.69
C HIS A 113 1.29 -3.37 -12.96
N ASN A 114 1.27 -3.25 -11.63
CA ASN A 114 0.09 -3.57 -10.81
C ASN A 114 -1.12 -2.75 -11.26
N MET A 115 -0.97 -1.43 -11.41
CA MET A 115 -2.04 -0.56 -11.90
C MET A 115 -2.55 -0.99 -13.28
N SER A 116 -1.65 -1.35 -14.20
CA SER A 116 -2.06 -1.80 -15.54
C SER A 116 -2.87 -3.09 -15.51
N VAL A 117 -2.56 -4.00 -14.58
CA VAL A 117 -3.33 -5.23 -14.36
C VAL A 117 -4.73 -4.92 -13.85
N GLU A 118 -4.87 -4.07 -12.82
CA GLU A 118 -6.18 -3.72 -12.25
C GLU A 118 -7.12 -3.12 -13.31
N ILE A 119 -6.60 -2.19 -14.11
CA ILE A 119 -7.33 -1.51 -15.17
C ILE A 119 -7.84 -2.52 -16.22
N GLY A 120 -7.05 -3.55 -16.52
CA GLY A 120 -7.42 -4.62 -17.45
C GLY A 120 -8.48 -5.58 -16.90
N GLN A 121 -8.48 -5.84 -15.59
CA GLN A 121 -9.41 -6.77 -14.94
C GLN A 121 -10.82 -6.19 -14.77
N GLU A 122 -10.93 -4.88 -14.57
CA GLU A 122 -12.19 -4.26 -14.18
C GLU A 122 -13.12 -3.92 -15.37
N LYS A 123 -12.70 -4.15 -16.63
CA LYS A 123 -13.41 -3.66 -17.84
C LYS A 123 -13.89 -2.20 -17.69
N LEU A 124 -13.13 -1.39 -16.94
CA LEU A 124 -13.54 -0.01 -16.67
C LEU A 124 -13.68 0.73 -18.00
N PRO A 125 -14.77 1.49 -18.19
CA PRO A 125 -14.89 2.39 -19.33
C PRO A 125 -13.66 3.30 -19.36
N SER A 126 -13.10 3.56 -20.54
CA SER A 126 -11.97 4.48 -20.74
C SER A 126 -12.19 5.91 -20.20
N THR A 127 -13.40 6.21 -19.74
CA THR A 127 -13.86 7.45 -19.13
C THR A 127 -13.88 7.43 -17.60
N HIS A 128 -13.45 6.35 -16.93
CA HIS A 128 -13.39 6.34 -15.47
C HIS A 128 -12.42 7.43 -14.99
N PRO A 129 -12.80 8.32 -14.06
CA PRO A 129 -12.01 9.51 -13.70
C PRO A 129 -10.55 9.19 -13.34
N HIS A 130 -10.33 8.09 -12.60
CA HIS A 130 -8.99 7.64 -12.21
C HIS A 130 -8.13 7.12 -13.39
N LEU A 131 -8.75 6.64 -14.48
CA LEU A 131 -8.04 6.21 -15.69
C LEU A 131 -7.60 7.39 -16.55
N VAL A 132 -8.39 8.45 -16.59
CA VAL A 132 -8.06 9.67 -17.33
C VAL A 132 -6.83 10.33 -16.69
N GLU A 133 -6.83 10.50 -15.37
CA GLU A 133 -5.69 11.06 -14.63
C GLU A 133 -4.44 10.17 -14.72
N TYR A 134 -4.61 8.83 -14.67
CA TYR A 134 -3.50 7.89 -14.89
C TYR A 134 -2.93 7.97 -16.31
N ARG A 135 -3.78 7.98 -17.33
CA ARG A 135 -3.34 8.11 -18.74
C ARG A 135 -2.61 9.43 -18.96
N GLU A 136 -3.11 10.52 -18.40
CA GLU A 136 -2.44 11.82 -18.47
C GLU A 136 -1.09 11.81 -17.77
N THR A 137 -0.99 11.16 -16.61
CA THR A 137 0.26 11.05 -15.83
C THR A 137 1.27 10.18 -16.56
N PHE A 138 0.85 9.01 -17.04
CA PHE A 138 1.67 8.11 -17.86
C PHE A 138 2.17 8.80 -19.13
N GLU A 139 1.31 9.52 -19.85
CA GLU A 139 1.70 10.30 -21.03
C GLU A 139 2.66 11.45 -20.69
N LYS A 140 2.48 12.13 -19.55
CA LYS A 140 3.43 13.17 -19.07
C LYS A 140 4.81 12.59 -18.75
N ILE A 141 4.87 11.38 -18.20
CA ILE A 141 6.12 10.70 -17.84
C ILE A 141 6.83 10.21 -19.09
N ARG A 142 6.09 9.57 -20.01
CA ARG A 142 6.59 9.14 -21.32
C ARG A 142 7.16 10.30 -22.14
N LYS A 143 6.52 11.47 -22.13
CA LYS A 143 6.95 12.65 -22.90
C LYS A 143 8.13 13.42 -22.28
N LYS A 144 8.55 13.08 -21.06
CA LYS A 144 9.68 13.73 -20.35
C LYS A 144 10.96 12.87 -20.33
N GLN A 145 11.03 11.84 -21.16
CA GLN A 145 12.22 11.06 -21.51
C GLN A 145 12.62 11.39 -22.95
#